data_AF-A0A0L0EVK8-F1
#
_entry.id   AF-A0A0L0EVK8-F1
#
_cell.length_a   1.000
_cell.length_b   1.000
_cell.length_c   1.000
_cell.angle_alpha   90.00
_cell.angle_beta   90.00
_cell.angle_gamma   90.00
#
_symmetry.space_group_name_H-M   'P 1'
#
loop_
_entity.id
_entity.type
_entity.pdbx_description
1 polymer ?
#
loop_
_entity_poly.entity_id
_entity_poly.type
_entity_poly.pdbx_seq_one_letter_code
_entity_poly.pdbx_strand_id
1 'polypeptide(L)'
;MTGDYAEHFASIVGFNALLPARESSIATIPPAAFYFLPFYIDQKRGWIEAWDSFNDLKQYSRWTADIIPYHCGAFTKEYFQFTDEMYEVEREKVDVNNEVTRIDTAISVVDEFIPKITTTVDKSELDEIKVELEKDLAELHSFQEVLFEEIAGLKANRKHQEIQLRIAETSLEESELDYEYALEHASEVELECPTCGTIYDNTLVDRFSLLQDQEQSKQVCLRIQHEIESIDSELSEKLTELDGVKNRIDELNKKYYREEKETKFDLSTILDSVAAHSVRYRVESSRQKNIVKLSDLTEKKKGLGKDRTKAVKERKKESYDKFQEIFPSLVTKLGAHGVQTSQIKSPMTHKKVAVSGGAAEGTRALLAYYLSIYKLSYLFSETALAPLVVDTPKQQEQAGMRYEVIVQSLLENIPEGAQVFLCGMDDPALEPMTSKGKTFYLENERSLLREEEFKVVKQAIGSLFE
;
A
#
# COMPACT_ATOMS: atom_id res chain seq x y z
N MET A 1 -11.58 12.27 13.25
CA MET A 1 -10.13 12.56 13.16
C MET A 1 -9.44 11.30 12.71
N THR A 2 -9.01 11.27 11.45
CA THR A 2 -8.48 10.11 10.71
C THR A 2 -7.26 10.56 9.91
N GLY A 3 -6.52 9.64 9.28
CA GLY A 3 -5.35 9.97 8.45
C GLY A 3 -4.18 10.49 9.30
N ASP A 4 -3.43 11.46 8.77
CA ASP A 4 -2.16 11.97 9.32
C ASP A 4 -2.23 12.32 10.82
N TYR A 5 -3.33 12.91 11.28
CA TYR A 5 -3.52 13.22 12.70
C TYR A 5 -3.48 11.94 13.55
N ALA A 6 -4.14 10.87 13.12
CA ALA A 6 -4.19 9.62 13.86
C ALA A 6 -2.81 8.97 13.94
N GLU A 7 -2.02 9.05 12.87
CA GLU A 7 -0.65 8.55 12.83
C GLU A 7 0.28 9.35 13.75
N HIS A 8 0.20 10.69 13.71
CA HIS A 8 1.00 11.55 14.56
C HIS A 8 0.65 11.35 16.05
N PHE A 9 -0.65 11.35 16.37
CA PHE A 9 -1.12 11.06 17.72
C PHE A 9 -0.63 9.68 18.20
N ALA A 10 -0.78 8.66 17.37
CA ALA A 10 -0.33 7.30 17.66
C ALA A 10 1.16 7.24 17.95
N SER A 11 1.99 7.98 17.21
CA SER A 11 3.43 8.08 17.45
C SER A 11 3.74 8.67 18.83
N ILE A 12 3.04 9.76 19.22
CA ILE A 12 3.23 10.42 20.53
C ILE A 12 2.92 9.46 21.68
N VAL A 13 1.81 8.72 21.60
CA VAL A 13 1.34 7.86 22.70
C VAL A 13 1.81 6.41 22.59
N GLY A 14 2.59 6.07 21.55
CA GLY A 14 3.07 4.72 21.28
C GLY A 14 1.98 3.72 20.85
N PHE A 15 0.86 4.19 20.30
CA PHE A 15 -0.27 3.34 19.89
C PHE A 15 -0.02 2.70 18.51
N ASN A 16 0.31 1.41 18.49
CA ASN A 16 0.78 0.68 17.30
C ASN A 16 -0.26 -0.30 16.72
N ALA A 17 -1.52 -0.23 17.16
CA ALA A 17 -2.54 -1.15 16.66
C ALA A 17 -2.89 -0.84 15.20
N LEU A 18 -3.01 -1.88 14.39
CA LEU A 18 -3.43 -1.79 12.99
C LEU A 18 -4.75 -2.52 12.80
N LEU A 19 -5.69 -1.88 12.11
CA LEU A 19 -6.98 -2.47 11.79
C LEU A 19 -7.23 -2.46 10.27
N PRO A 20 -7.80 -3.53 9.71
CA PRO A 20 -8.16 -3.55 8.30
C PRO A 20 -9.39 -2.69 8.05
N ALA A 21 -9.24 -1.64 7.24
CA ALA A 21 -10.39 -0.87 6.80
C ALA A 21 -11.33 -1.76 5.98
N ARG A 22 -12.65 -1.54 6.12
CA ARG A 22 -13.64 -2.27 5.34
C ARG A 22 -13.32 -2.12 3.85
N GLU A 23 -13.30 -3.26 3.15
CA GLU A 23 -13.13 -3.34 1.69
C GLU A 23 -11.73 -2.96 1.16
N SER A 24 -10.74 -2.73 2.05
CA SER A 24 -9.36 -2.50 1.64
C SER A 24 -8.45 -3.69 2.00
N SER A 25 -7.44 -3.93 1.17
CA SER A 25 -6.31 -4.82 1.45
C SER A 25 -5.21 -4.13 2.29
N ILE A 26 -5.59 -3.09 3.05
CA ILE A 26 -4.65 -2.25 3.80
C ILE A 26 -5.08 -2.24 5.27
N ALA A 27 -4.11 -2.51 6.15
CA ALA A 27 -4.26 -2.26 7.57
C ALA A 27 -3.78 -0.84 7.87
N THR A 28 -4.54 -0.10 8.66
CA THR A 28 -4.28 1.31 8.97
C THR A 28 -4.32 1.54 10.47
N ILE A 29 -3.62 2.57 10.93
CA ILE A 29 -3.73 3.05 12.31
C ILE A 29 -5.16 3.60 12.49
N PRO A 30 -5.94 3.08 13.45
CA PRO A 30 -7.30 3.53 13.61
C PRO A 30 -7.35 4.89 14.34
N PRO A 31 -8.49 5.61 14.24
CA PRO A 31 -8.68 6.90 14.91
C PRO A 31 -8.36 6.87 16.41
N ALA A 32 -7.94 8.00 16.97
CA ALA A 32 -7.61 8.14 18.40
C ALA A 32 -8.72 7.65 19.36
N ALA A 33 -9.98 7.65 18.92
CA ALA A 33 -11.09 7.04 19.66
C ALA A 33 -10.78 5.59 20.10
N PHE A 34 -10.12 4.80 19.24
CA PHE A 34 -9.75 3.41 19.56
C PHE A 34 -8.68 3.30 20.64
N TYR A 35 -7.83 4.31 20.80
CA TYR A 35 -6.90 4.42 21.92
C TYR A 35 -7.63 4.73 23.23
N PHE A 36 -8.61 5.64 23.22
CA PHE A 36 -9.33 6.06 24.43
C PHE A 36 -10.45 5.11 24.89
N LEU A 37 -10.82 4.12 24.08
CA LEU A 37 -11.92 3.18 24.37
C LEU A 37 -11.95 2.56 25.79
N PRO A 38 -10.85 2.01 26.33
CA PRO A 38 -10.87 1.42 27.68
C PRO A 38 -10.83 2.49 28.79
N PHE A 39 -10.55 3.74 28.44
CA PHE A 39 -10.25 4.82 29.37
C PHE A 39 -11.40 5.82 29.48
N TYR A 40 -12.51 5.62 28.76
CA TYR A 40 -13.66 6.50 28.80
C TYR A 40 -14.96 5.73 28.99
N ILE A 41 -15.68 6.05 30.06
CA ILE A 41 -17.02 5.54 30.36
C ILE A 41 -18.00 6.70 30.22
N ASP A 42 -18.77 6.74 29.13
CA ASP A 42 -19.77 7.79 28.90
C ASP A 42 -21.10 7.49 29.61
N GLN A 43 -21.86 8.55 29.91
CA GLN A 43 -23.14 8.45 30.62
C GLN A 43 -24.19 7.59 29.90
N LYS A 44 -24.18 7.52 28.56
CA LYS A 44 -25.27 6.91 27.77
C LYS A 44 -25.01 5.45 27.41
N ARG A 45 -23.81 5.12 26.90
CA ARG A 45 -23.53 3.78 26.34
C ARG A 45 -22.49 2.99 27.15
N GLY A 46 -21.48 3.66 27.67
CA GLY A 46 -20.38 3.06 28.42
C GLY A 46 -20.81 2.36 29.70
N TRP A 47 -21.97 2.70 30.25
CA TRP A 47 -22.59 2.01 31.39
C TRP A 47 -23.55 0.87 31.01
N ILE A 48 -23.85 0.71 29.72
CA ILE A 48 -24.72 -0.33 29.17
C ILE A 48 -23.90 -1.45 28.54
N GLU A 49 -22.93 -1.13 27.70
CA GLU A 49 -22.06 -2.09 27.03
C GLU A 49 -20.60 -1.61 27.08
N ALA A 50 -19.70 -2.53 27.45
CA ALA A 50 -18.27 -2.24 27.44
C ALA A 50 -17.79 -1.93 26.02
N TRP A 51 -16.88 -0.95 25.91
CA TRP A 51 -16.26 -0.50 24.66
C TRP A 51 -17.19 0.18 23.65
N ASP A 52 -18.37 0.65 24.07
CA ASP A 52 -19.35 1.32 23.18
C ASP A 52 -19.42 2.85 23.38
N SER A 53 -18.41 3.45 24.04
CA SER A 53 -18.45 4.87 24.41
C SER A 53 -18.33 5.85 23.23
N PHE A 54 -17.79 5.41 22.09
CA PHE A 54 -17.54 6.26 20.92
C PHE A 54 -18.45 5.90 19.73
N ASN A 55 -18.73 6.89 18.88
CA ASN A 55 -19.44 6.67 17.61
C ASN A 55 -18.53 6.03 16.55
N ASP A 56 -19.13 5.50 15.48
CA ASP A 56 -18.44 5.05 14.26
C ASP A 56 -17.36 3.97 14.46
N LEU A 57 -17.41 3.23 15.56
CA LEU A 57 -16.54 2.06 15.80
C LEU A 57 -16.73 0.96 14.75
N LYS A 58 -17.93 0.92 14.15
CA LYS A 58 -18.29 -0.06 13.11
C LYS A 58 -17.56 0.15 11.78
N GLN A 59 -16.82 1.25 11.60
CA GLN A 59 -15.98 1.47 10.40
C GLN A 59 -14.97 0.32 10.17
N TYR A 60 -14.58 -0.38 11.25
CA TYR A 60 -13.82 -1.63 11.21
C TYR A 60 -14.73 -2.80 11.58
N SER A 61 -14.67 -3.92 10.86
CA SER A 61 -15.64 -5.03 11.04
C SER A 61 -15.34 -5.93 12.25
N ARG A 62 -14.07 -6.04 12.67
CA ARG A 62 -13.62 -6.95 13.75
C ARG A 62 -12.63 -6.33 14.73
N TRP A 63 -12.71 -5.01 14.92
CA TRP A 63 -11.74 -4.26 15.74
C TRP A 63 -11.57 -4.80 17.17
N THR A 64 -12.62 -5.33 17.80
CA THR A 64 -12.53 -5.87 19.16
C THR A 64 -11.52 -7.00 19.29
N ALA A 65 -11.30 -7.78 18.23
CA ALA A 65 -10.38 -8.92 18.24
C ALA A 65 -8.91 -8.50 18.41
N ASP A 66 -8.57 -7.29 17.99
CA ASP A 66 -7.21 -6.76 18.00
C ASP A 66 -7.03 -5.69 19.09
N ILE A 67 -8.02 -4.79 19.25
CA ILE A 67 -7.94 -3.65 20.17
C ILE A 67 -8.07 -4.05 21.63
N ILE A 68 -8.98 -4.98 21.97
CA ILE A 68 -9.15 -5.42 23.37
C ILE A 68 -7.87 -6.10 23.87
N PRO A 69 -7.31 -7.11 23.18
CA PRO A 69 -6.06 -7.74 23.63
C PRO A 69 -4.89 -6.75 23.65
N TYR A 70 -4.84 -5.82 22.69
CA TYR A 70 -3.81 -4.79 22.66
C TYR A 70 -3.81 -3.91 23.91
N HIS A 71 -4.98 -3.37 24.29
CA HIS A 71 -5.10 -2.56 25.51
C HIS A 71 -4.84 -3.35 26.79
N CYS A 72 -5.09 -4.66 26.78
CA CYS A 72 -4.73 -5.54 27.89
C CYS A 72 -3.22 -5.91 27.93
N GLY A 73 -2.42 -5.40 26.99
CA GLY A 73 -1.00 -5.74 26.84
C GLY A 73 -0.75 -7.19 26.38
N ALA A 74 -1.79 -7.87 25.88
CA ALA A 74 -1.67 -9.21 25.34
C ALA A 74 -1.13 -9.20 23.91
N PHE A 75 -1.48 -8.20 23.10
CA PHE A 75 -0.87 -7.94 21.79
C PHE A 75 0.10 -6.77 21.91
N THR A 76 1.28 -6.94 21.32
CA THR A 76 2.40 -5.97 21.36
C THR A 76 2.60 -5.34 19.99
N LYS A 77 3.53 -4.38 19.86
CA LYS A 77 3.96 -3.86 18.57
C LYS A 77 4.37 -4.97 17.59
N GLU A 78 5.07 -6.00 18.06
CA GLU A 78 5.54 -7.14 17.26
C GLU A 78 4.37 -7.90 16.60
N TYR A 79 3.22 -8.05 17.29
CA TYR A 79 2.02 -8.64 16.70
C TYR A 79 1.53 -7.86 15.47
N PHE A 80 1.58 -6.54 15.55
CA PHE A 80 1.12 -5.67 14.48
C PHE A 80 2.14 -5.53 13.35
N GLN A 81 3.45 -5.69 13.62
CA GLN A 81 4.47 -5.82 12.58
C GLN A 81 4.20 -7.03 11.69
N PHE A 82 3.98 -8.22 12.26
CA PHE A 82 3.59 -9.38 11.46
C PHE A 82 2.26 -9.19 10.75
N THR A 83 1.33 -8.45 11.36
CA THR A 83 0.05 -8.14 10.70
C THR A 83 0.27 -7.28 9.47
N ASP A 84 1.09 -6.25 9.55
CA ASP A 84 1.44 -5.39 8.43
C ASP A 84 2.11 -6.19 7.30
N GLU A 85 3.14 -6.98 7.62
CA GLU A 85 3.82 -7.88 6.67
C GLU A 85 2.84 -8.84 5.97
N MET A 86 1.84 -9.36 6.69
CA MET A 86 0.80 -10.21 6.10
C MET A 86 -0.09 -9.46 5.10
N TYR A 87 -0.34 -8.17 5.32
CA TYR A 87 -1.07 -7.31 4.38
C TYR A 87 -0.20 -6.92 3.18
N GLU A 88 1.11 -6.72 3.35
CA GLU A 88 2.03 -6.51 2.22
C GLU A 88 2.02 -7.71 1.27
N VAL A 89 2.11 -8.93 1.82
CA VAL A 89 2.01 -10.16 1.05
C VAL A 89 0.66 -10.29 0.35
N GLU A 90 -0.43 -9.83 0.99
CA GLU A 90 -1.75 -9.87 0.36
C GLU A 90 -1.86 -8.88 -0.81
N ARG A 91 -1.23 -7.70 -0.72
CA ARG A 91 -1.15 -6.76 -1.85
C ARG A 91 -0.38 -7.37 -3.02
N GLU A 92 0.78 -7.96 -2.74
CA GLU A 92 1.57 -8.64 -3.78
C GLU A 92 0.78 -9.78 -4.44
N LYS A 93 -0.02 -10.53 -3.67
CA LYS A 93 -0.90 -11.57 -4.23
C LYS A 93 -1.96 -11.00 -5.17
N VAL A 94 -2.56 -9.86 -4.82
CA VAL A 94 -3.55 -9.19 -5.69
C VAL A 94 -2.90 -8.79 -7.01
N ASP A 95 -1.70 -8.22 -6.98
CA ASP A 95 -0.97 -7.81 -8.18
C ASP A 95 -0.64 -9.00 -9.09
N VAL A 96 -0.08 -10.07 -8.53
CA VAL A 96 0.24 -11.29 -9.29
C VAL A 96 -1.03 -11.95 -9.83
N ASN A 97 -2.13 -11.95 -9.08
CA ASN A 97 -3.40 -12.50 -9.55
C ASN A 97 -4.01 -11.68 -10.71
N ASN A 98 -3.85 -10.35 -10.68
CA ASN A 98 -4.24 -9.48 -11.79
C ASN A 98 -3.41 -9.79 -13.04
N GLU A 99 -2.10 -10.06 -12.91
CA GLU A 99 -1.27 -10.50 -14.03
C GLU A 99 -1.74 -11.85 -14.60
N VAL A 100 -2.04 -12.84 -13.76
CA VAL A 100 -2.60 -14.13 -14.21
C VAL A 100 -3.90 -13.93 -14.97
N THR A 101 -4.79 -13.06 -14.48
CA THR A 101 -6.08 -12.78 -15.13
C THR A 101 -5.88 -12.11 -16.50
N ARG A 102 -4.91 -11.19 -16.62
CA ARG A 102 -4.54 -10.58 -17.91
C ARG A 102 -4.00 -11.61 -18.89
N ILE A 103 -3.13 -12.51 -18.41
CA ILE A 103 -2.60 -13.62 -19.20
C ILE A 103 -3.74 -14.55 -19.68
N ASP A 104 -4.64 -14.95 -18.79
CA ASP A 104 -5.79 -15.81 -19.15
C ASP A 104 -6.68 -15.15 -20.21
N THR A 105 -6.88 -13.84 -20.11
CA THR A 105 -7.63 -13.06 -21.12
C THR A 105 -6.91 -13.07 -22.46
N ALA A 106 -5.59 -12.88 -22.48
CA ALA A 106 -4.78 -12.92 -23.71
C ALA A 106 -4.81 -14.31 -24.36
N ILE A 107 -4.71 -15.39 -23.56
CA ILE A 107 -4.84 -16.78 -24.06
C ILE A 107 -6.23 -16.99 -24.68
N SER A 108 -7.30 -16.52 -24.03
CA SER A 108 -8.66 -16.66 -24.54
C SER A 108 -8.87 -15.94 -25.88
N VAL A 109 -8.29 -14.76 -26.05
CA VAL A 109 -8.32 -14.03 -27.32
C VAL A 109 -7.58 -14.82 -28.39
N VAL A 110 -6.37 -15.30 -28.08
CA VAL A 110 -5.59 -16.14 -29.01
C VAL A 110 -6.38 -17.40 -29.41
N ASP A 111 -7.03 -18.08 -28.47
CA ASP A 111 -7.85 -19.27 -28.73
C ASP A 111 -9.09 -19.00 -29.62
N GLU A 112 -9.59 -17.77 -29.66
CA GLU A 112 -10.70 -17.36 -30.54
C GLU A 112 -10.26 -17.17 -32.00
N PHE A 113 -8.99 -16.79 -32.21
CA PHE A 113 -8.44 -16.51 -33.54
C PHE A 113 -7.70 -17.71 -34.18
N ILE A 114 -7.40 -18.79 -33.45
CA ILE A 114 -6.77 -19.99 -34.01
C ILE A 114 -7.84 -21.02 -34.46
N PRO A 115 -7.91 -21.41 -35.74
CA PRO A 115 -8.80 -22.49 -36.18
C PRO A 115 -8.35 -23.85 -35.61
N LYS A 116 -9.31 -24.62 -35.06
CA LYS A 116 -9.11 -25.99 -34.58
C LYS A 116 -8.75 -26.93 -35.75
N ILE A 117 -7.47 -27.12 -36.02
CA ILE A 117 -6.98 -28.11 -36.99
C ILE A 117 -7.02 -29.50 -36.33
N THR A 118 -8.01 -30.33 -36.69
CA THR A 118 -8.04 -31.76 -36.37
C THR A 118 -7.49 -32.56 -37.54
N THR A 119 -6.28 -33.10 -37.42
CA THR A 119 -5.66 -33.97 -38.43
C THR A 119 -5.73 -35.45 -38.03
N THR A 120 -6.26 -36.26 -38.95
CA THR A 120 -6.24 -37.73 -38.96
C THR A 120 -5.01 -38.21 -39.73
N VAL A 121 -3.90 -38.41 -39.03
CA VAL A 121 -2.69 -39.08 -39.52
C VAL A 121 -2.15 -39.95 -38.37
N ASP A 122 -1.50 -41.08 -38.71
CA ASP A 122 -1.05 -42.09 -37.77
C ASP A 122 -0.10 -41.52 -36.69
N LYS A 123 -0.35 -41.87 -35.42
CA LYS A 123 0.13 -41.11 -34.25
C LYS A 123 1.66 -41.06 -34.10
N SER A 124 2.40 -42.10 -34.50
CA SER A 124 3.84 -42.16 -34.21
C SER A 124 4.71 -41.41 -35.22
N GLU A 125 4.36 -41.42 -36.51
CA GLU A 125 5.07 -40.62 -37.52
C GLU A 125 4.77 -39.13 -37.38
N LEU A 126 3.56 -38.78 -36.91
CA LEU A 126 3.18 -37.39 -36.69
C LEU A 126 3.86 -36.79 -35.46
N ASP A 127 4.06 -37.55 -34.36
CA ASP A 127 4.73 -37.03 -33.16
C ASP A 127 6.23 -36.72 -33.40
N GLU A 128 6.95 -37.53 -34.18
CA GLU A 128 8.36 -37.26 -34.51
C GLU A 128 8.51 -36.06 -35.45
N ILE A 129 7.68 -35.98 -36.50
CA ILE A 129 7.64 -34.86 -37.44
C ILE A 129 7.20 -33.58 -36.72
N LYS A 130 6.26 -33.68 -35.77
CA LYS A 130 5.76 -32.54 -34.99
C LYS A 130 6.82 -32.02 -34.02
N VAL A 131 7.59 -32.87 -33.36
CA VAL A 131 8.70 -32.43 -32.48
C VAL A 131 9.83 -31.77 -33.28
N GLU A 132 10.17 -32.30 -34.46
CA GLU A 132 11.19 -31.70 -35.34
C GLU A 132 10.72 -30.35 -35.90
N LEU A 133 9.47 -30.25 -36.39
CA LEU A 133 8.87 -29.00 -36.87
C LEU A 133 8.64 -27.97 -35.76
N GLU A 134 8.16 -28.39 -34.58
CA GLU A 134 7.97 -27.49 -33.44
C GLU A 134 9.30 -26.86 -33.02
N LYS A 135 10.38 -27.64 -33.00
CA LYS A 135 11.70 -27.15 -32.65
C LYS A 135 12.27 -26.24 -33.74
N ASP A 136 12.27 -26.68 -35.00
CA ASP A 136 12.86 -25.92 -36.11
C ASP A 136 12.10 -24.62 -36.37
N LEU A 137 10.76 -24.63 -36.29
CA LEU A 137 9.95 -23.41 -36.43
C LEU A 137 10.06 -22.51 -35.21
N ALA A 138 10.13 -23.05 -33.98
CA ALA A 138 10.35 -22.23 -32.79
C ALA A 138 11.71 -21.54 -32.82
N GLU A 139 12.77 -22.23 -33.28
CA GLU A 139 14.10 -21.65 -33.45
C GLU A 139 14.10 -20.56 -34.54
N LEU A 140 13.46 -20.82 -35.69
CA LEU A 140 13.36 -19.83 -36.76
C LEU A 140 12.53 -18.60 -36.37
N HIS A 141 11.41 -18.78 -35.66
CA HIS A 141 10.61 -17.67 -35.14
C HIS A 141 11.32 -16.90 -34.03
N SER A 142 12.04 -17.58 -33.14
CA SER A 142 12.87 -16.91 -32.13
C SER A 142 13.96 -16.07 -32.78
N PHE A 143 14.59 -16.58 -33.84
CA PHE A 143 15.61 -15.83 -34.58
C PHE A 143 14.98 -14.66 -35.35
N GLN A 144 13.79 -14.84 -35.91
CA GLN A 144 13.02 -13.77 -36.56
C GLN A 144 12.65 -12.64 -35.60
N GLU A 145 12.27 -12.97 -34.36
CA GLU A 145 11.92 -12.00 -33.31
C GLU A 145 13.14 -11.14 -32.92
N VAL A 146 14.31 -11.77 -32.74
CA VAL A 146 15.58 -11.06 -32.49
C VAL A 146 15.92 -10.12 -33.66
N LEU A 147 15.81 -10.60 -34.91
CA LEU A 147 16.05 -9.76 -36.08
C LEU A 147 15.08 -8.57 -36.17
N PHE A 148 13.82 -8.75 -35.78
CA PHE A 148 12.86 -7.64 -35.76
C PHE A 148 13.22 -6.59 -34.70
N GLU A 149 13.66 -7.02 -33.52
CA GLU A 149 14.11 -6.10 -32.47
C GLU A 149 15.36 -5.32 -32.92
N GLU A 150 16.34 -6.00 -33.51
CA GLU A 150 17.55 -5.37 -34.08
C GLU A 150 17.22 -4.37 -35.19
N ILE A 151 16.35 -4.74 -36.15
CA ILE A 151 15.91 -3.86 -37.24
C ILE A 151 15.14 -2.65 -36.70
N ALA A 152 14.28 -2.84 -35.69
CA ALA A 152 13.54 -1.75 -35.06
C ALA A 152 14.49 -0.77 -34.36
N GLY A 153 15.49 -1.30 -33.64
CA GLY A 153 16.55 -0.52 -33.01
C GLY A 153 17.37 0.29 -34.01
N LEU A 154 17.83 -0.34 -35.11
CA LEU A 154 18.58 0.33 -36.18
C LEU A 154 17.74 1.42 -36.87
N LYS A 155 16.46 1.18 -37.14
CA LYS A 155 15.55 2.21 -37.72
C LYS A 155 15.35 3.39 -36.78
N ALA A 156 15.18 3.14 -35.48
CA ALA A 156 15.06 4.19 -34.48
C ALA A 156 16.34 5.02 -34.39
N ASN A 157 17.51 4.36 -34.38
CA ASN A 157 18.81 5.03 -34.37
C ASN A 157 19.04 5.87 -35.64
N ARG A 158 18.76 5.30 -36.82
CA ARG A 158 18.79 6.02 -38.09
C ARG A 158 17.90 7.27 -38.04
N LYS A 159 16.68 7.15 -37.50
CA LYS A 159 15.76 8.28 -37.38
C LYS A 159 16.29 9.36 -36.44
N HIS A 160 16.93 8.96 -35.35
CA HIS A 160 17.60 9.89 -34.44
C HIS A 160 18.71 10.66 -35.16
N GLN A 161 19.56 9.97 -35.92
CA GLN A 161 20.64 10.59 -36.67
C GLN A 161 20.15 11.51 -37.80
N GLU A 162 19.06 11.16 -38.50
CA GLU A 162 18.42 12.08 -39.47
C GLU A 162 17.96 13.40 -38.82
N ILE A 163 17.46 13.35 -37.59
CA ILE A 163 17.05 14.55 -36.86
C ILE A 163 18.29 15.36 -36.48
N GLN A 164 19.35 14.71 -35.98
CA GLN A 164 20.61 15.39 -35.65
C GLN A 164 21.24 16.04 -36.88
N LEU A 165 21.22 15.35 -38.02
CA LEU A 165 21.70 15.88 -39.29
C LEU A 165 20.93 17.14 -39.68
N ARG A 166 19.59 17.11 -39.59
CA ARG A 166 18.77 18.28 -39.90
C ARG A 166 19.09 19.47 -38.99
N ILE A 167 19.27 19.23 -37.69
CA ILE A 167 19.65 20.29 -36.75
C ILE A 167 21.02 20.88 -37.12
N ALA A 168 21.99 20.01 -37.44
CA ALA A 168 23.32 20.43 -37.85
C ALA A 168 23.31 21.19 -39.19
N GLU A 169 22.50 20.76 -40.17
CA GLU A 169 22.30 21.43 -41.45
C GLU A 169 21.68 22.82 -41.25
N THR A 170 20.64 22.95 -40.42
CA THR A 170 20.06 24.26 -40.09
C THR A 170 21.08 25.17 -39.39
N SER A 171 21.86 24.63 -38.46
CA SER A 171 22.92 25.41 -37.78
C SER A 171 24.02 25.84 -38.75
N LEU A 172 24.34 25.02 -39.76
CA LEU A 172 25.28 25.37 -40.82
C LEU A 172 24.72 26.47 -41.72
N GLU A 173 23.45 26.36 -42.14
CA GLU A 173 22.76 27.38 -42.93
C GLU A 173 22.70 28.72 -42.20
N GLU A 174 22.38 28.73 -40.90
CA GLU A 174 22.41 29.94 -40.08
C GLU A 174 23.81 30.55 -39.98
N SER A 175 24.83 29.71 -39.76
CA SER A 175 26.23 30.16 -39.73
C SER A 175 26.71 30.72 -41.07
N GLU A 176 26.21 30.20 -42.19
CA GLU A 176 26.48 30.71 -43.54
C GLU A 176 25.87 32.09 -43.73
N LEU A 177 24.61 32.28 -43.29
CA LEU A 177 23.93 33.56 -43.34
C LEU A 177 24.62 34.60 -42.44
N ASP A 178 25.08 34.21 -41.25
CA ASP A 178 25.82 35.09 -40.34
C ASP A 178 27.14 35.57 -40.98
N TYR A 179 27.86 34.69 -41.65
CA TYR A 179 29.09 35.04 -42.37
C TYR A 179 28.82 35.95 -43.58
N GLU A 180 27.79 35.65 -44.39
CA GLU A 180 27.36 36.49 -45.51
C GLU A 180 26.95 37.88 -45.04
N TYR A 181 26.15 37.97 -43.97
CA TYR A 181 25.73 39.23 -43.37
C TYR A 181 26.93 40.06 -42.91
N ALA A 182 27.90 39.44 -42.25
CA ALA A 182 29.14 40.09 -41.81
C ALA A 182 29.99 40.61 -42.99
N LEU A 183 30.00 39.90 -44.12
CA LEU A 183 30.67 40.32 -45.35
C LEU A 183 29.98 41.49 -46.05
N GLU A 184 28.64 41.50 -46.14
CA GLU A 184 27.89 42.59 -46.75
C GLU A 184 28.10 43.92 -46.00
N HIS A 185 28.33 43.84 -44.68
CA HIS A 185 28.59 44.98 -43.81
C HIS A 185 30.09 45.16 -43.48
N ALA A 186 30.98 44.74 -44.38
CA ALA A 186 32.43 44.78 -44.17
C ALA A 186 33.03 46.17 -43.86
N SER A 187 32.30 47.26 -44.14
CA SER A 187 32.69 48.64 -43.81
C SER A 187 32.34 49.06 -42.37
N GLU A 188 31.50 48.29 -41.68
CA GLU A 188 31.08 48.52 -40.31
C GLU A 188 32.04 47.83 -39.34
N VAL A 189 32.38 48.50 -38.24
CA VAL A 189 33.35 47.99 -37.25
C VAL A 189 32.67 47.07 -36.24
N GLU A 190 31.39 47.30 -35.97
CA GLU A 190 30.57 46.56 -35.01
C GLU A 190 29.23 46.22 -35.67
N LEU A 191 28.68 45.04 -35.38
CA LEU A 191 27.38 44.55 -35.84
C LEU A 191 26.48 44.23 -34.66
N GLU A 192 25.23 44.69 -34.70
CA GLU A 192 24.23 44.31 -33.72
C GLU A 192 23.44 43.10 -34.24
N CYS A 193 23.39 42.01 -33.46
CA CYS A 193 22.62 40.84 -33.81
C CYS A 193 21.12 41.15 -33.75
N PRO A 194 20.37 40.99 -34.85
CA PRO A 194 18.94 41.34 -34.91
C PRO A 194 18.06 40.43 -34.03
N THR A 195 18.58 39.28 -33.61
CA THR A 195 17.83 38.29 -32.81
C THR A 195 17.97 38.52 -31.31
N CYS A 196 19.14 38.96 -30.83
CA CYS A 196 19.43 39.07 -29.39
C CYS A 196 19.96 40.44 -28.94
N GLY A 197 20.25 41.36 -29.86
CA GLY A 197 20.77 42.71 -29.57
C GLY A 197 22.22 42.74 -29.06
N THR A 198 22.96 41.63 -29.19
CA THR A 198 24.38 41.58 -28.82
C THR A 198 25.21 42.27 -29.90
N ILE A 199 26.18 43.09 -29.48
CA ILE A 199 27.10 43.79 -30.38
C ILE A 199 28.36 42.94 -30.54
N TYR A 200 28.72 42.65 -31.79
CA TYR A 200 29.88 41.86 -32.19
C TYR A 200 30.87 42.72 -32.98
N ASP A 201 32.16 42.51 -32.75
CA ASP A 201 33.21 43.10 -33.58
C ASP A 201 33.19 42.46 -34.99
N ASN A 202 33.17 43.27 -36.05
CA ASN A 202 33.21 42.78 -37.45
C ASN A 202 34.63 42.88 -38.04
N THR A 203 35.65 42.53 -37.24
CA THR A 203 37.02 42.55 -37.73
C THR A 203 37.27 41.40 -38.71
N LEU A 204 38.42 41.43 -39.38
CA LEU A 204 38.87 40.30 -40.20
C LEU A 204 39.06 39.02 -39.37
N VAL A 205 39.41 39.14 -38.09
CA VAL A 205 39.64 37.99 -37.20
C VAL A 205 38.32 37.31 -36.87
N ASP A 206 37.29 38.10 -36.53
CA ASP A 206 35.97 37.57 -36.17
C ASP A 206 35.27 36.93 -37.37
N ARG A 207 35.37 37.56 -38.55
CA ARG A 207 34.89 36.95 -39.80
C ARG A 207 35.59 35.63 -40.14
N PHE A 208 36.89 35.53 -39.84
CA PHE A 208 37.61 34.27 -40.00
C PHE A 208 37.17 33.21 -38.99
N SER A 209 36.79 33.62 -37.77
CA SER A 209 36.19 32.72 -36.77
C SER A 209 34.84 32.17 -37.25
N LEU A 210 33.97 33.01 -37.82
CA LEU A 210 32.70 32.56 -38.40
C LEU A 210 32.91 31.54 -39.54
N LEU A 211 33.89 31.81 -40.42
CA LEU A 211 34.25 30.87 -41.49
C LEU A 211 34.80 29.54 -40.92
N GLN A 212 35.56 29.60 -39.84
CA GLN A 212 36.06 28.41 -39.14
C GLN A 212 34.92 27.61 -38.50
N ASP A 213 33.93 28.28 -37.92
CA ASP A 213 32.75 27.65 -37.31
C ASP A 213 31.84 27.02 -38.37
N GLN A 214 31.69 27.67 -39.53
CA GLN A 214 31.01 27.10 -40.69
C GLN A 214 31.70 25.79 -41.14
N GLU A 215 33.02 25.78 -41.30
CA GLU A 215 33.74 24.57 -41.69
C GLU A 215 33.60 23.46 -40.63
N GLN A 216 33.65 23.80 -39.33
CA GLN A 216 33.41 22.83 -38.27
C GLN A 216 32.00 22.23 -38.34
N SER A 217 30.97 23.06 -38.50
CA SER A 217 29.57 22.63 -38.63
C SER A 217 29.39 21.70 -39.84
N LYS A 218 30.04 22.02 -40.95
CA LYS A 218 30.07 21.17 -42.14
C LYS A 218 30.71 19.80 -41.88
N GLN A 219 31.80 19.75 -41.14
CA GLN A 219 32.43 18.49 -40.73
C GLN A 219 31.52 17.66 -39.80
N VAL A 220 30.72 18.30 -38.95
CA VAL A 220 29.71 17.62 -38.13
C VAL A 220 28.63 16.99 -39.00
N CYS A 221 28.09 17.71 -39.99
CA CYS A 221 27.10 17.17 -40.93
C CYS A 221 27.66 15.95 -41.69
N LEU A 222 28.88 16.04 -42.21
CA LEU A 222 29.54 14.93 -42.92
C LEU A 222 29.72 13.70 -42.04
N ARG A 223 30.08 13.89 -40.76
CA ARG A 223 30.22 12.78 -39.81
C ARG A 223 28.89 12.09 -39.55
N ILE A 224 27.82 12.84 -39.32
CA ILE A 224 26.48 12.28 -39.09
C ILE A 224 25.98 11.55 -40.35
N GLN A 225 26.24 12.09 -41.55
CA GLN A 225 25.94 11.41 -42.82
C GLN A 225 26.65 10.06 -42.92
N HIS A 226 27.93 9.98 -42.58
CA HIS A 226 28.67 8.72 -42.56
C HIS A 226 28.14 7.73 -41.51
N GLU A 227 27.68 8.20 -40.35
CA GLU A 227 27.00 7.35 -39.35
C GLU A 227 25.69 6.78 -39.89
N ILE A 228 24.90 7.59 -40.60
CA ILE A 228 23.67 7.11 -41.28
C ILE A 228 23.99 6.05 -42.32
N GLU A 229 25.03 6.25 -43.14
CA GLU A 229 25.48 5.27 -44.15
C GLU A 229 25.89 3.94 -43.51
N SER A 230 26.59 3.98 -42.37
CA SER A 230 26.94 2.76 -41.61
C SER A 230 25.70 2.03 -41.10
N ILE A 231 24.74 2.76 -40.52
CA ILE A 231 23.48 2.18 -40.04
C ILE A 231 22.66 1.60 -41.20
N ASP A 232 22.66 2.24 -42.37
CA ASP A 232 21.99 1.75 -43.57
C ASP A 232 22.61 0.45 -44.10
N SER A 233 23.94 0.32 -44.03
CA SER A 233 24.63 -0.93 -44.35
C SER A 233 24.23 -2.07 -43.40
N GLU A 234 24.26 -1.81 -42.08
CA GLU A 234 23.84 -2.78 -41.06
C GLU A 234 22.36 -3.19 -41.24
N LEU A 235 21.49 -2.22 -41.54
CA LEU A 235 20.07 -2.47 -41.80
C LEU A 235 19.88 -3.38 -43.02
N SER A 236 20.65 -3.17 -44.09
CA SER A 236 20.62 -4.00 -45.31
C SER A 236 21.06 -5.43 -45.04
N GLU A 237 22.11 -5.62 -44.23
CA GLU A 237 22.56 -6.95 -43.80
C GLU A 237 21.46 -7.67 -43.02
N LYS A 238 20.86 -7.00 -42.02
CA LYS A 238 19.78 -7.59 -41.20
C LYS A 238 18.51 -7.88 -41.98
N LEU A 239 18.16 -7.07 -42.97
CA LEU A 239 17.05 -7.33 -43.88
C LEU A 239 17.32 -8.56 -44.77
N THR A 240 18.57 -8.78 -45.16
CA THR A 240 18.99 -9.95 -45.92
C THR A 240 18.96 -11.21 -45.05
N GLU A 241 19.40 -11.12 -43.79
CA GLU A 241 19.25 -12.22 -42.81
C GLU A 241 17.76 -12.59 -42.63
N LEU A 242 16.88 -11.59 -42.50
CA LEU A 242 15.43 -11.79 -42.39
C LEU A 242 14.83 -12.48 -43.62
N ASP A 243 15.29 -12.13 -44.83
CA ASP A 243 14.87 -12.80 -46.07
C ASP A 243 15.36 -14.26 -46.12
N GLY A 244 16.58 -14.51 -45.65
CA GLY A 244 17.11 -15.86 -45.49
C GLY A 244 16.26 -16.73 -44.56
N VAL A 245 15.78 -16.16 -43.44
CA VAL A 245 14.86 -16.85 -42.52
C VAL A 245 13.54 -17.18 -43.20
N LYS A 246 12.96 -16.24 -43.95
CA LYS A 246 11.73 -16.46 -44.72
C LYS A 246 11.90 -17.58 -45.76
N ASN A 247 13.00 -17.56 -46.52
CA ASN A 247 13.30 -18.60 -47.50
C ASN A 247 13.45 -19.98 -46.85
N ARG A 248 14.06 -20.05 -45.66
CA ARG A 248 14.24 -21.30 -44.92
C ARG A 248 12.92 -21.85 -44.37
N ILE A 249 12.02 -20.97 -43.94
CA ILE A 249 10.64 -21.31 -43.61
C ILE A 249 9.92 -21.86 -44.86
N ASP A 250 10.09 -21.22 -46.03
CA ASP A 250 9.50 -21.68 -47.30
C ASP A 250 10.05 -23.02 -47.79
N GLU A 251 11.34 -23.30 -47.59
CA GLU A 251 11.95 -24.59 -47.90
C GLU A 251 11.42 -25.71 -46.99
N LEU A 252 11.30 -25.43 -45.69
CA LEU A 252 10.63 -26.34 -44.74
C LEU A 252 9.19 -26.61 -45.18
N ASN A 253 8.45 -25.58 -45.59
CA ASN A 253 7.07 -25.72 -46.09
C ASN A 253 6.98 -26.65 -47.32
N LYS A 254 7.90 -26.50 -48.29
CA LYS A 254 7.94 -27.36 -49.50
C LYS A 254 8.33 -28.81 -49.19
N LYS A 255 9.18 -29.05 -48.19
CA LYS A 255 9.66 -30.38 -47.81
C LYS A 255 8.55 -31.28 -47.25
N TYR A 256 7.56 -30.72 -46.56
CA TYR A 256 6.53 -31.48 -45.83
C TYR A 256 5.13 -31.47 -46.49
N TYR A 257 4.94 -30.76 -47.61
CA TYR A 257 3.68 -30.76 -48.39
C TYR A 257 3.77 -31.67 -49.64
N ARG A 258 2.92 -32.71 -49.71
CA ARG A 258 2.59 -33.41 -50.97
C ARG A 258 1.24 -32.91 -51.49
N GLU A 259 1.16 -32.60 -52.78
CA GLU A 259 -0.01 -32.01 -53.48
C GLU A 259 -1.29 -32.89 -53.51
N GLU A 260 -1.31 -34.05 -52.87
CA GLU A 260 -2.44 -34.97 -52.91
C GLU A 260 -3.35 -34.85 -51.67
N LYS A 261 -4.19 -33.81 -51.64
CA LYS A 261 -5.57 -33.85 -51.10
C LYS A 261 -6.25 -32.49 -51.27
N GLU A 262 -7.51 -32.51 -51.71
CA GLU A 262 -8.36 -31.40 -52.18
C GLU A 262 -8.74 -30.33 -51.13
N THR A 263 -7.86 -29.99 -50.19
CA THR A 263 -8.05 -28.83 -49.30
C THR A 263 -6.85 -27.92 -49.44
N LYS A 264 -7.02 -26.82 -50.20
CA LYS A 264 -6.09 -25.69 -50.22
C LYS A 264 -6.11 -25.06 -48.83
N PHE A 265 -5.15 -25.40 -47.99
CA PHE A 265 -4.85 -24.63 -46.80
C PHE A 265 -3.93 -23.47 -47.19
N ASP A 266 -4.31 -22.25 -46.82
CA ASP A 266 -3.48 -21.07 -47.03
C ASP A 266 -2.37 -21.03 -45.98
N LEU A 267 -1.12 -20.80 -46.41
CA LEU A 267 0.08 -20.84 -45.55
C LEU A 267 -0.03 -19.85 -44.39
N SER A 268 -0.72 -18.74 -44.61
CA SER A 268 -1.08 -17.74 -43.60
C SER A 268 -1.70 -18.40 -42.36
N THR A 269 -2.64 -19.32 -42.55
CA THR A 269 -3.43 -19.92 -41.46
C THR A 269 -2.62 -20.90 -40.61
N ILE A 270 -1.61 -21.56 -41.18
CA ILE A 270 -0.72 -22.46 -40.45
C ILE A 270 0.39 -21.67 -39.75
N LEU A 271 0.92 -20.62 -40.40
CA LEU A 271 1.87 -19.71 -39.78
C LEU A 271 1.23 -18.99 -38.58
N ASP A 272 -0.01 -18.54 -38.73
CA ASP A 272 -0.81 -17.95 -37.66
C ASP A 272 -1.04 -18.96 -36.54
N SER A 273 -1.32 -20.23 -36.86
CA SER A 273 -1.48 -21.31 -35.88
C SER A 273 -0.19 -21.64 -35.12
N VAL A 274 0.96 -21.70 -35.79
CA VAL A 274 2.27 -21.97 -35.17
C VAL A 274 2.74 -20.78 -34.34
N ALA A 275 2.63 -19.56 -34.86
CA ALA A 275 2.94 -18.34 -34.13
C ALA A 275 2.07 -18.23 -32.88
N ALA A 276 0.77 -18.52 -33.01
CA ALA A 276 -0.14 -18.49 -31.89
C ALA A 276 0.11 -19.63 -30.88
N HIS A 277 0.60 -20.80 -31.32
CA HIS A 277 1.05 -21.88 -30.42
C HIS A 277 2.33 -21.51 -29.65
N SER A 278 3.30 -20.86 -30.30
CA SER A 278 4.53 -20.37 -29.66
C SER A 278 4.23 -19.27 -28.62
N VAL A 279 3.37 -18.31 -28.98
CA VAL A 279 2.87 -17.28 -28.05
C VAL A 279 2.14 -17.95 -26.88
N ARG A 280 1.25 -18.90 -27.16
CA ARG A 280 0.55 -19.67 -26.12
C ARG A 280 1.52 -20.36 -25.17
N TYR A 281 2.54 -21.05 -25.67
CA TYR A 281 3.52 -21.75 -24.83
C TYR A 281 4.28 -20.79 -23.90
N ARG A 282 4.78 -19.66 -24.42
CA ARG A 282 5.49 -18.65 -23.62
C ARG A 282 4.59 -18.02 -22.56
N VAL A 283 3.34 -17.72 -22.95
CA VAL A 283 2.34 -17.11 -22.07
C VAL A 283 1.89 -18.10 -20.99
N GLU A 284 1.70 -19.38 -21.31
CA GLU A 284 1.41 -20.45 -20.36
C GLU A 284 2.58 -20.70 -19.39
N SER A 285 3.83 -20.61 -19.86
CA SER A 285 5.02 -20.68 -19.00
C SER A 285 5.06 -19.52 -17.99
N SER A 286 4.79 -18.30 -18.44
CA SER A 286 4.68 -17.11 -17.57
C SER A 286 3.55 -17.25 -16.55
N ARG A 287 2.38 -17.74 -16.99
CA ARG A 287 1.24 -18.06 -16.12
C ARG A 287 1.63 -19.06 -15.03
N GLN A 288 2.33 -20.13 -15.40
CA GLN A 288 2.74 -21.15 -14.44
C GLN A 288 3.71 -20.60 -13.39
N LYS A 289 4.65 -19.72 -13.77
CA LYS A 289 5.52 -19.02 -12.82
C LYS A 289 4.72 -18.17 -11.83
N ASN A 290 3.72 -17.43 -12.31
CA ASN A 290 2.87 -16.62 -11.45
C ASN A 290 2.00 -17.47 -10.50
N ILE A 291 1.53 -18.65 -10.95
CA ILE A 291 0.83 -19.61 -10.08
C ILE A 291 1.76 -20.13 -8.97
N VAL A 292 3.00 -20.48 -9.30
CA VAL A 292 4.01 -20.89 -8.30
C VAL A 292 4.26 -19.76 -7.31
N LYS A 293 4.46 -18.52 -7.80
CA LYS A 293 4.62 -17.34 -6.95
C LYS A 293 3.42 -17.12 -6.01
N LEU A 294 2.18 -17.30 -6.48
CA LEU A 294 0.98 -17.22 -5.62
C LEU A 294 0.95 -18.30 -4.53
N SER A 295 1.44 -19.50 -4.84
CA SER A 295 1.61 -20.57 -3.86
C SER A 295 2.63 -20.18 -2.78
N ASP A 296 3.80 -19.71 -3.19
CA ASP A 296 4.87 -19.28 -2.28
C ASP A 296 4.43 -18.13 -1.37
N LEU A 297 3.76 -17.13 -1.92
CA LEU A 297 3.18 -16.02 -1.14
C LEU A 297 2.12 -16.51 -0.14
N THR A 298 1.33 -17.51 -0.52
CA THR A 298 0.33 -18.12 0.37
C THR A 298 1.00 -18.87 1.53
N GLU A 299 2.10 -19.57 1.28
CA GLU A 299 2.90 -20.22 2.31
C GLU A 299 3.58 -19.18 3.23
N LYS A 300 4.18 -18.14 2.65
CA LYS A 300 4.77 -17.01 3.39
C LYS A 300 3.76 -16.37 4.35
N LYS A 301 2.55 -16.04 3.86
CA LYS A 301 1.47 -15.48 4.69
C LYS A 301 1.08 -16.42 5.84
N LYS A 302 1.03 -17.73 5.57
CA LYS A 302 0.75 -18.75 6.59
C LYS A 302 1.87 -18.84 7.63
N GLY A 303 3.13 -18.71 7.21
CA GLY A 303 4.30 -18.60 8.09
C GLY A 303 4.17 -17.41 9.05
N LEU A 304 4.00 -16.22 8.49
CA LEU A 304 3.80 -14.97 9.25
C LEU A 304 2.63 -15.08 10.25
N GLY A 305 1.52 -15.71 9.86
CA GLY A 305 0.38 -15.93 10.75
C GLY A 305 0.71 -16.83 11.96
N LYS A 306 1.59 -17.83 11.79
CA LYS A 306 2.07 -18.67 12.89
C LYS A 306 3.02 -17.89 13.80
N ASP A 307 3.95 -17.13 13.22
CA ASP A 307 4.93 -16.34 13.97
C ASP A 307 4.24 -15.25 14.79
N ARG A 308 3.28 -14.55 14.19
CA ARG A 308 2.38 -13.60 14.88
C ARG A 308 1.70 -14.22 16.10
N THR A 309 1.18 -15.43 15.97
CA THR A 309 0.49 -16.14 17.06
C THR A 309 1.48 -16.56 18.16
N LYS A 310 2.69 -16.96 17.77
CA LYS A 310 3.75 -17.39 18.68
C LYS A 310 4.31 -16.22 19.49
N ALA A 311 4.54 -15.07 18.85
CA ALA A 311 5.09 -13.85 19.46
C ALA A 311 4.31 -13.41 20.70
N VAL A 312 2.97 -13.53 20.67
CA VAL A 312 2.09 -13.07 21.76
C VAL A 312 1.61 -14.18 22.68
N LYS A 313 1.97 -15.44 22.45
CA LYS A 313 1.34 -16.58 23.14
C LYS A 313 1.48 -16.52 24.66
N GLU A 314 2.72 -16.38 25.14
CA GLU A 314 3.00 -16.35 26.57
C GLU A 314 2.48 -15.05 27.22
N ARG A 315 2.71 -13.92 26.54
CA ARG A 315 2.22 -12.59 26.98
C ARG A 315 0.70 -12.55 27.15
N LYS A 316 -0.03 -13.10 26.18
CA LYS A 316 -1.49 -13.21 26.22
C LYS A 316 -1.97 -14.08 27.37
N LYS A 317 -1.28 -15.19 27.63
CA LYS A 317 -1.60 -16.07 28.75
C LYS A 317 -1.41 -15.32 30.07
N GLU A 318 -0.26 -14.69 30.27
CA GLU A 318 0.06 -13.90 31.47
C GLU A 318 -0.99 -12.80 31.74
N SER A 319 -1.30 -11.99 30.72
CA SER A 319 -2.30 -10.92 30.82
C SER A 319 -3.70 -11.45 31.16
N TYR A 320 -4.12 -12.57 30.54
CA TYR A 320 -5.45 -13.12 30.74
C TYR A 320 -5.59 -13.87 32.07
N ASP A 321 -4.54 -14.53 32.53
CA ASP A 321 -4.49 -15.11 33.88
C ASP A 321 -4.59 -13.98 34.92
N LYS A 322 -3.88 -12.87 34.70
CA LYS A 322 -3.99 -11.68 35.56
C LYS A 322 -5.39 -11.06 35.55
N PHE A 323 -6.08 -11.04 34.41
CA PHE A 323 -7.48 -10.62 34.35
C PHE A 323 -8.38 -11.49 35.25
N GLN A 324 -8.19 -12.82 35.22
CA GLN A 324 -8.96 -13.77 36.03
C GLN A 324 -8.71 -13.61 37.54
N GLU A 325 -7.59 -13.02 37.93
CA GLU A 325 -7.34 -12.64 39.33
C GLU A 325 -8.01 -11.30 39.69
N ILE A 326 -7.85 -10.28 38.84
CA ILE A 326 -8.27 -8.90 39.14
C ILE A 326 -9.80 -8.76 39.10
N PHE A 327 -10.44 -9.26 38.05
CA PHE A 327 -11.86 -9.00 37.80
C PHE A 327 -12.78 -9.55 38.91
N PRO A 328 -12.66 -10.82 39.35
CA PRO A 328 -13.50 -11.33 40.44
C PRO A 328 -13.26 -10.62 41.77
N SER A 329 -12.03 -10.18 42.02
CA SER A 329 -11.69 -9.41 43.22
C SER A 329 -12.41 -8.05 43.22
N LEU A 330 -12.40 -7.34 42.08
CA LEU A 330 -13.08 -6.06 41.92
C LEU A 330 -14.61 -6.19 41.97
N VAL A 331 -15.18 -7.21 41.34
CA VAL A 331 -16.63 -7.51 41.42
C VAL A 331 -17.06 -7.71 42.88
N THR A 332 -16.25 -8.43 43.66
CA THR A 332 -16.49 -8.64 45.10
C THR A 332 -16.39 -7.34 45.88
N LYS A 333 -15.35 -6.53 45.66
CA LYS A 333 -15.17 -5.23 46.33
C LYS A 333 -16.30 -4.25 46.04
N LEU A 334 -16.78 -4.23 44.80
CA LEU A 334 -17.91 -3.40 44.37
C LEU A 334 -19.27 -3.97 44.80
N GLY A 335 -19.31 -5.13 45.48
CA GLY A 335 -20.53 -5.73 46.03
C GLY A 335 -21.51 -6.22 44.96
N ALA A 336 -21.02 -6.66 43.80
CA ALA A 336 -21.82 -7.18 42.69
C ALA A 336 -21.86 -8.72 42.69
N HIS A 337 -22.34 -9.31 43.80
CA HIS A 337 -22.22 -10.76 44.06
C HIS A 337 -23.07 -11.65 43.16
N GLY A 338 -24.12 -11.14 42.51
CA GLY A 338 -24.95 -11.88 41.56
C GLY A 338 -24.30 -12.06 40.17
N VAL A 339 -23.09 -11.51 39.98
CA VAL A 339 -22.34 -11.59 38.72
C VAL A 339 -21.57 -12.91 38.65
N GLN A 340 -21.82 -13.68 37.59
CA GLN A 340 -21.21 -14.99 37.37
C GLN A 340 -19.80 -14.86 36.78
N THR A 341 -18.84 -14.47 37.62
CA THR A 341 -17.44 -14.25 37.24
C THR A 341 -16.80 -15.49 36.59
N SER A 342 -17.25 -16.70 36.95
CA SER A 342 -16.80 -17.96 36.34
C SER A 342 -17.08 -18.06 34.83
N GLN A 343 -18.04 -17.29 34.30
CA GLN A 343 -18.35 -17.22 32.88
C GLN A 343 -17.57 -16.13 32.13
N ILE A 344 -16.84 -15.27 32.84
CA ILE A 344 -16.12 -14.09 32.32
C ILE A 344 -14.63 -14.31 32.58
N LYS A 345 -14.01 -15.20 31.79
CA LYS A 345 -12.61 -15.64 31.98
C LYS A 345 -11.58 -14.87 31.14
N SER A 346 -12.02 -13.94 30.32
CA SER A 346 -11.14 -13.19 29.42
C SER A 346 -11.68 -11.78 29.18
N PRO A 347 -10.81 -10.78 28.99
CA PRO A 347 -11.18 -9.45 28.52
C PRO A 347 -12.10 -9.49 27.29
N MET A 348 -11.94 -10.48 26.41
CA MET A 348 -12.76 -10.66 25.20
C MET A 348 -14.22 -10.98 25.48
N THR A 349 -14.58 -11.39 26.70
CA THR A 349 -15.93 -11.82 27.09
C THR A 349 -16.80 -10.65 27.60
N HIS A 350 -16.39 -9.43 27.29
CA HIS A 350 -17.00 -8.16 27.68
C HIS A 350 -18.54 -8.10 27.56
N LYS A 351 -19.12 -8.68 26.49
CA LYS A 351 -20.59 -8.70 26.28
C LYS A 351 -21.38 -9.39 27.40
N LYS A 352 -20.76 -10.33 28.11
CA LYS A 352 -21.42 -11.03 29.22
C LYS A 352 -21.39 -10.24 30.52
N VAL A 353 -20.57 -9.20 30.62
CA VAL A 353 -20.39 -8.41 31.86
C VAL A 353 -21.69 -7.69 32.22
N ALA A 354 -22.26 -6.93 31.28
CA ALA A 354 -23.45 -6.12 31.53
C ALA A 354 -24.74 -6.94 31.68
N VAL A 355 -24.77 -8.16 31.13
CA VAL A 355 -25.94 -9.07 31.17
C VAL A 355 -25.89 -10.00 32.40
N SER A 356 -24.81 -9.96 33.19
CA SER A 356 -24.66 -10.78 34.38
C SER A 356 -25.15 -10.04 35.63
N GLY A 357 -26.04 -10.66 36.41
CA GLY A 357 -26.61 -10.06 37.61
C GLY A 357 -27.81 -9.13 37.33
N GLY A 358 -28.31 -8.47 38.38
CA GLY A 358 -29.35 -7.44 38.25
C GLY A 358 -28.80 -6.12 37.68
N ALA A 359 -29.65 -5.22 37.19
CA ALA A 359 -29.22 -4.00 36.48
C ALA A 359 -28.18 -3.16 37.26
N ALA A 360 -28.43 -2.91 38.55
CA ALA A 360 -27.53 -2.19 39.44
C ALA A 360 -26.22 -2.93 39.76
N GLU A 361 -26.20 -4.26 39.68
CA GLU A 361 -24.98 -5.06 39.80
C GLU A 361 -24.20 -5.11 38.48
N GLY A 362 -24.89 -5.15 37.34
CA GLY A 362 -24.31 -5.08 36.01
C GLY A 362 -23.48 -3.82 35.81
N THR A 363 -23.99 -2.64 36.22
CA THR A 363 -23.22 -1.38 36.19
C THR A 363 -21.93 -1.47 37.01
N ARG A 364 -22.00 -2.08 38.21
CA ARG A 364 -20.83 -2.21 39.10
C ARG A 364 -19.84 -3.25 38.56
N ALA A 365 -20.31 -4.33 37.96
CA ALA A 365 -19.43 -5.26 37.25
C ALA A 365 -18.81 -4.66 36.00
N LEU A 366 -19.50 -3.75 35.32
CA LEU A 366 -18.93 -3.01 34.19
C LEU A 366 -17.81 -2.08 34.65
N LEU A 367 -17.99 -1.38 35.78
CA LEU A 367 -16.89 -0.65 36.42
C LEU A 367 -15.73 -1.57 36.82
N ALA A 368 -16.03 -2.73 37.43
CA ALA A 368 -15.02 -3.73 37.77
C ALA A 368 -14.24 -4.19 36.53
N TYR A 369 -14.93 -4.37 35.40
CA TYR A 369 -14.34 -4.72 34.13
C TYR A 369 -13.42 -3.61 33.63
N TYR A 370 -13.89 -2.36 33.53
CA TYR A 370 -13.06 -1.23 33.09
C TYR A 370 -11.82 -1.03 33.97
N LEU A 371 -11.97 -1.11 35.30
CA LEU A 371 -10.83 -1.05 36.22
C LEU A 371 -9.86 -2.23 36.05
N SER A 372 -10.37 -3.42 35.71
CA SER A 372 -9.53 -4.57 35.39
C SER A 372 -8.71 -4.31 34.12
N ILE A 373 -9.35 -3.81 33.06
CA ILE A 373 -8.67 -3.46 31.82
C ILE A 373 -7.63 -2.36 32.07
N TYR A 374 -7.99 -1.30 32.81
CA TYR A 374 -7.10 -0.21 33.15
C TYR A 374 -5.83 -0.70 33.86
N LYS A 375 -5.99 -1.60 34.83
CA LYS A 375 -4.88 -2.20 35.56
C LYS A 375 -4.02 -3.10 34.68
N LEU A 376 -4.62 -3.85 33.75
CA LEU A 376 -3.86 -4.63 32.76
C LEU A 376 -3.10 -3.71 31.80
N SER A 377 -3.69 -2.60 31.36
CA SER A 377 -3.01 -1.60 30.53
C SER A 377 -1.79 -1.05 31.25
N TYR A 378 -1.93 -0.65 32.52
CA TYR A 378 -0.82 -0.18 33.34
C TYR A 378 0.30 -1.21 33.51
N LEU A 379 -0.07 -2.49 33.73
CA LEU A 379 0.92 -3.54 33.98
C LEU A 379 1.61 -4.04 32.70
N PHE A 380 0.91 -4.02 31.57
CA PHE A 380 1.33 -4.80 30.41
C PHE A 380 1.37 -4.05 29.08
N SER A 381 0.68 -2.91 28.94
CA SER A 381 0.66 -2.16 27.68
C SER A 381 1.99 -1.48 27.40
N GLU A 382 2.33 -1.36 26.11
CA GLU A 382 3.48 -0.60 25.62
C GLU A 382 3.12 0.87 25.32
N THR A 383 1.84 1.23 25.45
CA THR A 383 1.34 2.58 25.19
C THR A 383 1.39 3.47 26.42
N ALA A 384 1.44 4.79 26.21
CA ALA A 384 1.19 5.73 27.29
C ALA A 384 -0.20 5.46 27.90
N LEU A 385 -0.28 5.39 29.23
CA LEU A 385 -1.55 5.17 29.93
C LEU A 385 -2.38 6.46 29.88
N ALA A 386 -3.55 6.41 29.26
CA ALA A 386 -4.43 7.57 29.23
C ALA A 386 -5.08 7.83 30.60
N PRO A 387 -5.53 9.08 30.85
CA PRO A 387 -6.39 9.37 31.99
C PRO A 387 -7.69 8.57 31.93
N LEU A 388 -8.13 8.05 33.06
CA LEU A 388 -9.44 7.39 33.17
C LEU A 388 -10.53 8.45 33.33
N VAL A 389 -11.46 8.52 32.39
CA VAL A 389 -12.58 9.46 32.39
C VAL A 389 -13.87 8.70 32.69
N VAL A 390 -14.52 9.05 33.78
CA VAL A 390 -15.76 8.42 34.26
C VAL A 390 -16.86 9.46 34.31
N ASP A 391 -17.81 9.37 33.37
CA ASP A 391 -18.95 10.27 33.31
C ASP A 391 -20.15 9.70 34.07
N THR A 392 -20.58 10.43 35.09
CA THR A 392 -21.75 10.15 35.92
C THR A 392 -21.73 8.72 36.50
N PRO A 393 -20.82 8.42 37.43
CA PRO A 393 -20.70 7.08 38.06
C PRO A 393 -21.94 6.63 38.83
N LYS A 394 -22.79 7.56 39.28
CA LYS A 394 -24.05 7.27 39.98
C LYS A 394 -25.17 6.95 38.99
N GLN A 395 -25.08 5.78 38.36
CA GLN A 395 -26.10 5.28 37.43
C GLN A 395 -27.24 4.53 38.14
N GLN A 396 -28.44 4.54 37.55
CA GLN A 396 -29.61 3.74 38.00
C GLN A 396 -29.99 3.89 39.49
N GLU A 397 -29.85 5.10 40.05
CA GLU A 397 -30.25 5.40 41.45
C GLU A 397 -29.70 4.39 42.48
N GLN A 398 -28.40 4.08 42.42
CA GLN A 398 -27.73 3.32 43.48
C GLN A 398 -27.99 3.98 44.85
N ALA A 399 -28.37 3.18 45.85
CA ALA A 399 -28.49 3.64 47.24
C ALA A 399 -27.16 4.29 47.72
N GLY A 400 -27.23 5.33 48.56
CA GLY A 400 -26.08 6.16 48.97
C GLY A 400 -24.81 5.38 49.38
N MET A 401 -24.93 4.32 50.19
CA MET A 401 -23.79 3.48 50.61
C MET A 401 -23.06 2.78 49.45
N ARG A 402 -23.66 2.67 48.27
CA ARG A 402 -23.02 2.05 47.09
C ARG A 402 -22.25 3.06 46.25
N TYR A 403 -22.54 4.36 46.39
CA TYR A 403 -21.79 5.38 45.66
C TYR A 403 -20.41 5.63 46.30
N GLU A 404 -20.33 5.66 47.63
CA GLU A 404 -19.07 5.70 48.37
C GLU A 404 -18.14 4.55 47.95
N VAL A 405 -18.67 3.33 47.83
CA VAL A 405 -17.92 2.15 47.39
C VAL A 405 -17.37 2.30 45.97
N ILE A 406 -18.13 2.94 45.06
CA ILE A 406 -17.67 3.24 43.70
C ILE A 406 -16.51 4.24 43.74
N VAL A 407 -16.67 5.34 44.46
CA VAL A 407 -15.66 6.41 44.57
C VAL A 407 -14.38 5.87 45.22
N GLN A 408 -14.50 5.12 46.32
CA GLN A 408 -13.38 4.47 46.98
C GLN A 408 -12.69 3.46 46.04
N SER A 409 -13.44 2.67 45.28
CA SER A 409 -12.88 1.71 44.33
C SER A 409 -12.10 2.40 43.21
N LEU A 410 -12.56 3.56 42.72
CA LEU A 410 -11.80 4.36 41.76
C LEU A 410 -10.47 4.81 42.40
N LEU A 411 -10.52 5.45 43.57
CA LEU A 411 -9.33 5.94 44.28
C LEU A 411 -8.30 4.84 44.59
N GLU A 412 -8.73 3.64 44.97
CA GLU A 412 -7.83 2.54 45.34
C GLU A 412 -7.20 1.80 44.16
N ASN A 413 -7.80 1.89 42.96
CA ASN A 413 -7.38 1.09 41.80
C ASN A 413 -6.73 1.90 40.68
N ILE A 414 -6.61 3.21 40.84
CA ILE A 414 -5.82 4.07 39.95
C ILE A 414 -4.33 3.94 40.34
N PRO A 415 -3.43 3.59 39.38
CA PRO A 415 -2.00 3.51 39.64
C PRO A 415 -1.38 4.85 40.07
N GLU A 416 -0.24 4.78 40.75
CA GLU A 416 0.54 5.98 41.07
C GLU A 416 1.02 6.66 39.78
N GLY A 417 0.85 7.99 39.71
CA GLY A 417 1.16 8.77 38.51
C GLY A 417 0.07 8.77 37.41
N ALA A 418 -1.00 7.99 37.57
CA ALA A 418 -2.14 8.02 36.67
C ALA A 418 -3.15 9.12 37.04
N GLN A 419 -3.96 9.56 36.07
CA GLN A 419 -4.96 10.60 36.26
C GLN A 419 -6.38 10.04 36.09
N VAL A 420 -7.31 10.54 36.90
CA VAL A 420 -8.74 10.28 36.76
C VAL A 420 -9.51 11.59 36.64
N PHE A 421 -10.48 11.60 35.73
CA PHE A 421 -11.50 12.64 35.64
C PHE A 421 -12.84 11.99 35.97
N LEU A 422 -13.54 12.56 36.96
CA LEU A 422 -14.86 12.10 37.35
C LEU A 422 -15.85 13.26 37.19
N CYS A 423 -16.85 13.07 36.34
CA CYS A 423 -17.95 14.02 36.18
C CYS A 423 -19.13 13.51 37.01
N GLY A 424 -19.68 14.33 37.89
CA GLY A 424 -20.80 13.94 38.74
C GLY A 424 -21.53 15.14 39.29
N MET A 425 -22.75 14.91 39.77
CA MET A 425 -23.51 15.89 40.53
C MET A 425 -22.92 16.01 41.94
N ASP A 426 -23.13 17.16 42.59
CA ASP A 426 -22.70 17.37 43.96
C ASP A 426 -23.32 16.33 44.90
N ASP A 427 -22.47 15.60 45.61
CA ASP A 427 -22.85 14.47 46.46
C ASP A 427 -21.75 14.24 47.51
N PRO A 428 -22.09 14.06 48.80
CA PRO A 428 -21.11 13.83 49.87
C PRO A 428 -20.15 12.66 49.60
N ALA A 429 -20.57 11.64 48.86
CA ALA A 429 -19.71 10.51 48.52
C ALA A 429 -18.48 10.89 47.68
N LEU A 430 -18.47 12.08 47.06
CA LEU A 430 -17.34 12.60 46.27
C LEU A 430 -16.28 13.32 47.11
N GLU A 431 -16.55 13.61 48.39
CA GLU A 431 -15.60 14.31 49.28
C GLU A 431 -14.18 13.69 49.32
N PRO A 432 -14.02 12.35 49.32
CA PRO A 432 -12.69 11.73 49.28
C PRO A 432 -11.89 12.03 48.00
N MET A 433 -12.58 12.27 46.87
CA MET A 433 -11.93 12.64 45.62
C MET A 433 -11.67 14.15 45.53
N THR A 434 -12.63 14.99 45.94
CA THR A 434 -12.46 16.45 45.91
C THR A 434 -11.37 16.92 46.87
N SER A 435 -11.22 16.27 48.03
CA SER A 435 -10.15 16.56 49.00
C SER A 435 -8.74 16.25 48.49
N LYS A 436 -8.61 15.36 47.49
CA LYS A 436 -7.32 14.95 46.89
C LYS A 436 -7.06 15.56 45.52
N GLY A 437 -8.09 16.12 44.87
CA GLY A 437 -8.08 16.52 43.47
C GLY A 437 -8.36 18.00 43.23
N LYS A 438 -8.41 18.38 41.96
CA LYS A 438 -8.91 19.69 41.52
C LYS A 438 -10.38 19.55 41.15
N THR A 439 -11.22 20.43 41.69
CA THR A 439 -12.65 20.47 41.38
C THR A 439 -12.96 21.63 40.46
N PHE A 440 -13.72 21.36 39.40
CA PHE A 440 -14.23 22.36 38.47
C PHE A 440 -15.76 22.35 38.53
N TYR A 441 -16.36 23.48 38.90
CA TYR A 441 -17.81 23.64 38.91
C TYR A 441 -18.27 24.21 37.56
N LEU A 442 -19.20 23.50 36.90
CA LEU A 442 -19.80 23.93 35.63
C LEU A 442 -21.09 24.71 35.93
N GLU A 443 -20.96 26.03 36.07
CA GLU A 443 -22.07 26.91 36.48
C GLU A 443 -22.92 27.40 35.31
N ASN A 444 -22.35 27.46 34.09
CA ASN A 444 -22.98 28.04 32.91
C ASN A 444 -23.56 26.93 32.00
N GLU A 445 -24.85 27.06 31.65
CA GLU A 445 -25.53 26.09 30.79
C GLU A 445 -24.84 26.02 29.41
N ARG A 446 -24.55 24.80 28.94
CA ARG A 446 -23.92 24.51 27.64
C ARG A 446 -22.55 25.19 27.41
N SER A 447 -21.86 25.62 28.47
CA SER A 447 -20.53 26.24 28.37
C SER A 447 -19.49 25.42 29.14
N LEU A 448 -18.74 24.57 28.42
CA LEU A 448 -17.66 23.78 29.00
C LEU A 448 -16.33 24.55 29.07
N LEU A 449 -16.09 25.43 28.10
CA LEU A 449 -14.87 26.24 28.01
C LEU A 449 -15.13 27.66 28.52
N ARG A 450 -14.08 28.33 28.99
CA ARG A 450 -14.11 29.73 29.42
C ARG A 450 -13.53 30.62 28.32
N GLU A 451 -14.31 31.60 27.87
CA GLU A 451 -13.92 32.49 26.77
C GLU A 451 -12.65 33.29 27.11
N GLU A 452 -12.52 33.76 28.35
CA GLU A 452 -11.35 34.49 28.84
C GLU A 452 -10.04 33.69 28.76
N GLU A 453 -10.10 32.36 28.88
CA GLU A 453 -8.92 31.49 28.86
C GLU A 453 -8.50 31.12 27.43
N PHE A 454 -9.36 31.33 26.43
CA PHE A 454 -9.14 30.85 25.07
C PHE A 454 -7.83 31.36 24.45
N LYS A 455 -7.52 32.66 24.57
CA LYS A 455 -6.31 33.24 23.97
C LYS A 455 -5.03 32.62 24.55
N VAL A 456 -5.01 32.44 25.87
CA VAL A 456 -3.84 31.88 26.60
C VAL A 456 -3.67 30.41 26.24
N VAL A 457 -4.76 29.63 26.28
CA VAL A 457 -4.71 28.20 25.94
C VAL A 457 -4.32 28.02 24.48
N LYS A 458 -4.92 28.78 23.54
CA LYS A 458 -4.55 28.71 22.12
C LYS A 458 -3.08 29.02 21.88
N GLN A 459 -2.50 29.98 22.60
CA GLN A 459 -1.07 30.26 22.49
C GLN A 459 -0.20 29.13 23.04
N ALA A 460 -0.66 28.43 24.09
CA ALA A 460 0.08 27.35 24.72
C ALA A 460 0.06 26.03 23.91
N ILE A 461 -1.06 25.71 23.27
CA ILE A 461 -1.25 24.40 22.60
C ILE A 461 -1.48 24.51 21.09
N GLY A 462 -1.61 25.71 20.52
CA GLY A 462 -1.98 25.91 19.11
C GLY A 462 -0.99 25.28 18.13
N SER A 463 0.31 25.37 18.41
CA SER A 463 1.37 24.79 17.58
C SER A 463 1.41 23.26 17.57
N LEU A 464 0.63 22.57 18.43
CA LEU A 464 0.50 21.11 18.39
C LEU A 464 -0.49 20.65 17.31
N PHE A 465 -1.26 21.57 16.75
CA PHE A 465 -2.32 21.30 15.76
C PHE A 465 -2.08 22.01 14.41
N GLU A 466 -0.95 22.72 14.28
CA GLU A 466 -0.39 23.23 13.02
C GLU A 466 0.62 22.21 12.48
#